data_AF-A0A2J0U6W6-F1
#
_entry.id   AF-A0A2J0U6W6-F1
#
_cell.length_a   1.000
_cell.length_b   1.000
_cell.length_c   1.000
_cell.angle_alpha   90.00
_cell.angle_beta   90.00
_cell.angle_gamma   90.00
#
_symmetry.space_group_name_H-M   'P 1'
#
loop_
_entity.id
_entity.type
_entity.pdbx_description
1 polymer ?
#
loop_
_entity_poly.entity_id
_entity_poly.type
_entity_poly.pdbx_seq_one_letter_code
_entity_poly.pdbx_strand_id
1 'polypeptide(L)'
;MTVRIEQLPEGQPLQIHYPIAEDYFTVFRENADHIGHVPDVELRTAIIECYALTKSLIDTYRFNNELVGLHEAAHLEFMRNPLEANRVELQQRVEAMVLYTDSIRASHRRAVDSFRRLDVMLIAALAKPVA
;
A
#
# COMPACT_ATOMS: atom_id res chain seq x y z
N MET A 1 -11.95 -11.09 5.95
CA MET A 1 -12.54 -10.85 4.62
C MET A 1 -11.53 -10.06 3.81
N THR A 2 -11.06 -10.59 2.68
CA THR A 2 -10.02 -9.92 1.88
C THR A 2 -10.69 -9.09 0.79
N VAL A 3 -10.73 -7.76 0.93
CA VAL A 3 -11.21 -6.87 -0.13
C VAL A 3 -10.07 -6.61 -1.11
N ARG A 4 -10.37 -6.71 -2.40
CA ARG A 4 -9.45 -6.28 -3.47
C ARG A 4 -9.71 -4.80 -3.73
N ILE A 5 -8.70 -3.95 -3.56
CA ILE A 5 -8.82 -2.50 -3.76
C ILE A 5 -9.32 -2.13 -5.17
N GLU A 6 -9.03 -2.97 -6.16
CA GLU A 6 -9.47 -2.82 -7.55
C GLU A 6 -10.98 -3.05 -7.75
N GLN A 7 -11.62 -3.77 -6.83
CA GLN A 7 -13.06 -4.09 -6.88
C GLN A 7 -13.89 -3.15 -6.00
N LEU A 8 -13.24 -2.29 -5.21
CA LEU A 8 -13.92 -1.33 -4.37
C LEU A 8 -14.49 -0.20 -5.24
N PRO A 9 -15.82 0.02 -5.25
CA PRO A 9 -16.46 1.06 -6.05
C PRO A 9 -15.90 2.45 -5.76
N GLU A 10 -15.96 3.33 -6.75
CA GLU A 10 -15.65 4.75 -6.56
C GLU A 10 -16.53 5.37 -5.49
N GLY A 11 -15.97 6.30 -4.70
CA GLY A 11 -16.67 6.94 -3.61
C GLY A 11 -16.87 6.09 -2.35
N GLN A 12 -16.37 4.85 -2.31
CA GLN A 12 -16.40 4.02 -1.10
C GLN A 12 -15.05 4.02 -0.38
N PRO A 13 -15.03 4.17 0.95
CA PRO A 13 -13.80 4.09 1.72
C PRO A 13 -13.35 2.63 1.88
N LEU A 14 -12.03 2.39 1.93
CA LEU A 14 -11.48 1.10 2.35
C LEU A 14 -11.59 0.94 3.86
N GLN A 15 -12.74 0.48 4.34
CA GLN A 15 -13.03 0.31 5.77
C GLN A 15 -12.59 -1.07 6.29
N ILE A 16 -11.30 -1.39 6.13
CA ILE A 16 -10.70 -2.62 6.64
C ILE A 16 -9.37 -2.30 7.31
N HIS A 17 -9.17 -2.88 8.49
CA HIS A 17 -7.88 -2.92 9.15
C HIS A 17 -7.02 -4.04 8.57
N TYR A 18 -5.93 -3.68 7.88
CA TYR A 18 -4.94 -4.63 7.38
C TYR A 18 -3.92 -4.95 8.48
N PRO A 19 -3.81 -6.20 8.96
CA PRO A 19 -2.88 -6.55 10.02
C PRO A 19 -1.44 -6.62 9.48
N ILE A 20 -0.79 -5.45 9.36
CA ILE A 20 0.58 -5.31 8.89
C ILE A 20 1.49 -5.23 10.12
N ALA A 21 2.36 -6.21 10.30
CA ALA A 21 3.37 -6.20 11.34
C ALA A 21 4.39 -5.07 11.11
N GLU A 22 5.05 -4.65 12.20
CA GLU A 22 6.24 -3.82 12.08
C GLU A 22 7.36 -4.60 11.38
N ASP A 23 8.23 -3.88 10.68
CA ASP A 23 9.41 -4.42 10.01
C ASP A 23 9.15 -5.42 8.86
N TYR A 24 8.37 -5.00 7.87
CA TYR A 24 8.17 -5.76 6.63
C TYR A 24 9.38 -5.63 5.67
N PHE A 25 9.55 -6.60 4.77
CA PHE A 25 10.67 -6.72 3.81
C PHE A 25 12.08 -6.87 4.44
N THR A 26 12.22 -7.61 5.54
CA THR A 26 13.53 -7.93 6.16
C THR A 26 14.53 -8.55 5.19
N VAL A 27 14.11 -9.55 4.42
CA VAL A 27 14.97 -10.24 3.43
C VAL A 27 15.55 -9.27 2.40
N PHE A 28 14.74 -8.35 1.87
CA PHE A 28 15.24 -7.37 0.90
C PHE A 28 16.29 -6.47 1.54
N ARG A 29 16.01 -5.97 2.75
CA ARG A 29 16.91 -5.07 3.48
C ARG A 29 18.25 -5.72 3.77
N GLU A 30 18.24 -6.97 4.21
CA GLU A 30 19.44 -7.77 4.51
C GLU A 30 20.29 -8.06 3.25
N ASN A 31 19.67 -8.05 2.06
CA ASN A 31 20.33 -8.37 0.80
C ASN A 31 20.52 -7.14 -0.10
N ALA A 32 20.26 -5.92 0.40
CA ALA A 32 20.32 -4.71 -0.40
C ALA A 32 21.71 -4.46 -1.02
N ASP A 33 22.77 -4.86 -0.31
CA ASP A 33 24.16 -4.75 -0.79
C ASP A 33 24.41 -5.61 -2.03
N HIS A 34 23.74 -6.76 -2.17
CA HIS A 34 23.85 -7.62 -3.35
C HIS A 34 23.24 -6.98 -4.59
N ILE A 35 22.22 -6.13 -4.43
CA ILE A 35 21.57 -5.44 -5.55
C ILE A 35 22.57 -4.49 -6.24
N GLY A 36 23.48 -3.89 -5.48
CA GLY A 36 24.56 -3.04 -6.02
C GLY A 36 25.50 -3.77 -6.98
N HIS A 37 25.58 -5.10 -6.89
CA HIS A 37 26.45 -5.94 -7.71
C HIS A 37 25.78 -6.43 -9.01
N VAL A 38 24.50 -6.14 -9.22
CA VAL A 38 23.79 -6.47 -10.48
C VAL A 38 24.40 -5.61 -11.60
N PRO A 39 25.05 -6.19 -12.63
CA PRO A 39 25.77 -5.41 -13.64
C PRO A 39 24.83 -4.62 -14.55
N ASP A 40 23.66 -5.19 -14.85
CA ASP A 40 22.62 -4.56 -15.66
C ASP A 40 21.97 -3.39 -14.90
N VAL A 41 22.23 -2.17 -15.38
CA VAL A 41 21.77 -0.92 -14.77
C VAL A 41 20.24 -0.82 -14.77
N GLU A 42 19.58 -1.29 -15.83
CA GLU A 42 18.14 -1.20 -15.94
C GLU A 42 17.48 -2.19 -14.99
N LEU A 43 17.98 -3.44 -14.94
CA LEU A 43 17.49 -4.46 -14.02
C LEU A 43 17.67 -4.02 -12.56
N ARG A 44 18.86 -3.50 -12.23
CA ARG A 44 19.15 -2.98 -10.89
C ARG A 44 18.19 -1.87 -10.49
N THR A 45 17.91 -0.93 -11.40
CA THR A 45 16.96 0.15 -11.17
C THR A 45 15.55 -0.39 -10.98
N ALA A 46 15.11 -1.35 -11.79
CA ALA A 46 13.80 -1.97 -11.67
C ALA A 46 13.59 -2.72 -10.34
N ILE A 47 14.63 -3.39 -9.84
CA ILE A 47 14.60 -4.05 -8.52
C ILE A 47 14.35 -3.01 -7.41
N ILE A 48 15.12 -1.91 -7.42
CA ILE A 48 15.02 -0.83 -6.43
C ILE A 48 13.65 -0.14 -6.51
N GLU A 49 13.18 0.16 -7.72
CA GLU A 49 11.88 0.80 -7.96
C GLU A 49 10.73 -0.07 -7.47
N CYS A 50 10.72 -1.36 -7.83
CA CYS A 50 9.69 -2.30 -7.40
C CYS A 50 9.63 -2.40 -5.87
N TYR A 51 10.78 -2.46 -5.21
CA TYR A 51 10.84 -2.43 -3.75
C TYR A 51 10.27 -1.14 -3.17
N ALA A 52 10.71 0.02 -3.66
CA ALA A 52 10.27 1.32 -3.17
C ALA A 52 8.75 1.51 -3.31
N LEU A 53 8.18 1.12 -4.46
CA LEU A 53 6.75 1.23 -4.73
C LEU A 53 5.93 0.24 -3.90
N THR A 54 6.42 -0.98 -3.71
CA THR A 54 5.73 -1.97 -2.86
C THR A 54 5.77 -1.55 -1.39
N LYS A 55 6.90 -1.05 -0.89
CA LYS A 55 7.00 -0.45 0.45
C LYS A 55 6.03 0.71 0.62
N SER A 56 5.99 1.63 -0.34
CA SER A 56 5.06 2.77 -0.33
C SER A 56 3.59 2.32 -0.30
N LEU A 57 3.25 1.24 -1.01
CA LEU A 57 1.91 0.65 -0.95
C LEU A 57 1.59 0.12 0.45
N ILE A 58 2.50 -0.60 1.09
CA ILE A 58 2.30 -1.10 2.46
C ILE A 58 2.13 0.05 3.46
N ASP A 59 2.96 1.09 3.37
CA ASP A 59 2.81 2.30 4.19
C ASP A 59 1.46 2.99 3.98
N THR A 60 0.96 2.98 2.74
CA THR A 60 -0.36 3.51 2.40
C THR A 60 -1.48 2.71 3.08
N TYR A 61 -1.40 1.37 3.11
CA TYR A 61 -2.36 0.57 3.89
C TYR A 61 -2.25 0.81 5.41
N ARG A 62 -1.04 1.01 5.95
CA ARG A 62 -0.86 1.34 7.37
C ARG A 62 -1.51 2.66 7.74
N PHE A 63 -1.33 3.70 6.93
CA PHE A 63 -2.02 4.97 7.15
C PHE A 63 -3.54 4.83 7.02
N ASN A 64 -4.03 4.00 6.10
CA ASN A 64 -5.46 3.68 6.04
C ASN A 64 -5.97 3.05 7.35
N ASN A 65 -5.20 2.19 8.00
CA ASN A 65 -5.57 1.63 9.30
C ASN A 65 -5.73 2.72 10.37
N GLU A 66 -4.86 3.74 10.36
CA GLU A 66 -4.99 4.89 11.26
C GLU A 66 -6.29 5.66 11.00
N LEU A 67 -6.63 5.90 9.73
CA LEU A 67 -7.90 6.55 9.37
C LEU A 67 -9.13 5.73 9.79
N VAL A 68 -9.07 4.39 9.60
CA VAL A 68 -10.12 3.47 10.07
C VAL A 68 -10.29 3.59 11.58
N GLY A 69 -9.19 3.58 12.35
CA GLY A 69 -9.24 3.72 13.81
C GLY A 69 -9.81 5.08 14.26
N LEU A 70 -9.46 6.17 13.59
CA LEU A 70 -10.04 7.49 13.85
C LEU A 70 -11.55 7.54 13.54
N HIS A 71 -11.98 6.89 12.46
CA HIS A 71 -13.40 6.77 12.13
C HIS A 71 -14.16 5.95 13.16
N GLU A 72 -13.62 4.80 13.59
CA GLU A 72 -14.21 3.95 14.63
C GLU A 72 -14.35 4.70 15.96
N ALA A 73 -13.33 5.47 16.35
CA ALA A 73 -13.38 6.32 17.55
C ALA A 73 -14.47 7.41 17.45
N ALA A 74 -14.54 8.12 16.33
CA ALA A 74 -15.57 9.14 16.08
C ALA A 74 -16.97 8.52 16.06
N HIS A 75 -17.12 7.33 15.49
CA HIS A 75 -18.40 6.61 15.46
C HIS A 75 -18.86 6.24 16.88
N LEU A 76 -17.95 5.71 17.70
CA LEU A 76 -18.24 5.38 19.10
C LEU A 76 -18.63 6.63 19.91
N GLU A 77 -17.95 7.76 19.69
CA GLU A 77 -18.28 9.03 20.35
C GLU A 77 -19.66 9.55 19.93
N PHE A 78 -19.99 9.51 18.63
CA PHE A 78 -21.33 9.88 18.15
C PHE A 78 -22.42 8.99 18.75
N MET A 79 -22.17 7.69 18.87
CA MET A 79 -23.11 6.75 19.50
C MET A 79 -23.34 7.04 20.99
N ARG A 80 -22.31 7.54 21.70
CA ARG A 80 -22.40 7.94 23.11
C ARG A 80 -23.06 9.30 23.29
N ASN A 81 -22.79 10.22 22.38
CA ASN A 81 -23.19 11.62 22.46
C ASN A 81 -23.60 12.14 21.06
N PRO A 82 -24.89 12.01 20.67
CA PRO A 82 -25.35 12.27 19.30
C PRO A 82 -25.58 13.77 19.03
N LEU A 83 -24.59 14.60 19.37
CA LEU A 83 -24.59 16.02 19.03
C LEU A 83 -24.29 16.22 17.55
N GLU A 84 -24.80 17.31 17.00
CA GLU A 84 -24.54 17.70 15.61
C GLU A 84 -23.04 17.81 15.31
N ALA A 85 -22.24 18.32 16.25
CA ALA A 85 -20.80 18.39 16.11
C ALA A 85 -20.15 17.02 15.89
N ASN A 86 -20.58 16.00 16.64
CA ASN A 86 -20.07 14.63 16.53
C ASN A 86 -20.54 13.96 15.23
N ARG A 87 -21.75 14.30 14.75
CA ARG A 87 -22.24 13.86 13.43
C ARG A 87 -21.40 14.43 12.30
N VAL A 88 -21.07 15.73 12.37
CA VAL A 88 -20.21 16.41 11.39
C VAL A 88 -18.79 15.82 11.40
N GLU A 89 -18.22 15.58 12.59
CA GLU A 89 -16.90 14.93 12.68
C GLU A 89 -16.92 13.53 12.03
N LEU A 90 -17.90 12.69 12.36
CA LEU A 90 -18.02 11.36 11.77
C LEU A 90 -18.09 11.42 10.23
N GLN A 91 -18.87 12.35 9.69
CA GLN A 91 -18.97 12.57 8.24
C GLN A 91 -17.63 12.98 7.62
N GLN A 92 -16.90 13.90 8.26
CA GLN A 92 -15.56 14.32 7.80
C GLN A 92 -14.55 13.16 7.80
N ARG A 93 -14.62 12.25 8.77
CA ARG A 93 -13.77 11.05 8.79
C ARG A 93 -14.06 10.12 7.61
N VAL A 94 -15.34 9.92 7.27
CA VAL A 94 -15.73 9.13 6.10
C VAL A 94 -15.20 9.76 4.81
N GLU A 95 -15.36 11.08 4.65
CA GLU A 95 -14.86 11.81 3.48
C GLU A 95 -13.34 11.69 3.32
N ALA A 96 -12.59 11.82 4.42
CA ALA A 96 -11.15 11.64 4.42
C ALA A 96 -10.75 10.22 3.97
N MET A 97 -11.45 9.18 4.44
CA MET A 97 -11.19 7.80 4.03
C MET A 97 -11.52 7.56 2.55
N VAL A 98 -12.61 8.15 2.03
CA VAL A 98 -12.97 8.07 0.61
C VAL A 98 -11.86 8.70 -0.24
N LEU A 99 -11.44 9.92 0.09
CA LEU A 99 -10.36 10.61 -0.62
C LEU A 99 -9.04 9.82 -0.58
N TYR A 100 -8.71 9.23 0.57
CA TYR A 100 -7.47 8.49 0.70
C TYR A 100 -7.48 7.16 -0.06
N THR A 101 -8.65 6.54 -0.23
CA THR A 101 -8.80 5.27 -0.97
C THR A 101 -8.30 5.37 -2.41
N ASP A 102 -8.44 6.53 -3.05
CA ASP A 102 -7.89 6.75 -4.39
C ASP A 102 -6.35 6.71 -4.42
N SER A 103 -5.70 7.19 -3.35
CA SER A 103 -4.25 7.09 -3.18
C SER A 103 -3.79 5.64 -3.00
N ILE A 104 -4.60 4.82 -2.31
CA ILE A 104 -4.35 3.37 -2.20
C ILE A 104 -4.44 2.71 -3.57
N ARG A 105 -5.48 3.01 -4.36
CA ARG A 105 -5.68 2.45 -5.71
C ARG A 105 -4.52 2.83 -6.64
N ALA A 106 -4.09 4.09 -6.62
CA ALA A 106 -2.96 4.57 -7.41
C ALA A 106 -1.64 3.89 -7.01
N SER A 107 -1.38 3.75 -5.71
CA SER A 107 -0.18 3.06 -5.20
C SER A 107 -0.19 1.57 -5.53
N HIS A 108 -1.37 0.93 -5.46
CA HIS A 108 -1.53 -0.46 -5.86
C HIS A 108 -1.18 -0.68 -7.33
N ARG A 109 -1.75 0.14 -8.23
CA ARG A 109 -1.45 0.06 -9.66
C ARG A 109 0.04 0.21 -9.94
N ARG A 110 0.69 1.24 -9.36
CA ARG A 110 2.13 1.48 -9.56
C ARG A 110 2.99 0.30 -9.11
N ALA A 111 2.71 -0.26 -7.92
CA ALA A 111 3.44 -1.41 -7.41
C ALA A 111 3.26 -2.64 -8.32
N VAL A 112 2.03 -2.95 -8.73
CA VAL A 112 1.73 -4.07 -9.64
C VAL A 112 2.42 -3.90 -10.99
N ASP A 113 2.41 -2.70 -11.57
CA ASP A 113 3.06 -2.43 -12.85
C ASP A 113 4.59 -2.56 -12.74
N SER A 114 5.19 -2.07 -11.64
CA SER A 114 6.63 -2.26 -11.38
C SER A 114 7.00 -3.74 -11.20
N PHE A 115 6.14 -4.52 -10.56
CA PHE A 115 6.36 -5.95 -10.36
C PHE A 115 6.33 -6.69 -11.70
N ARG A 116 5.32 -6.41 -12.55
CA ARG A 116 5.23 -7.01 -13.90
C ARG A 116 6.44 -6.68 -14.76
N ARG A 117 6.91 -5.43 -14.71
CA ARG A 117 8.13 -5.02 -15.42
C ARG A 117 9.34 -5.80 -14.91
N LEU A 118 9.52 -5.86 -13.60
CA LEU A 118 10.64 -6.57 -12.98
C LEU A 118 10.63 -8.07 -13.30
N ASP A 119 9.46 -8.71 -13.28
CA ASP A 119 9.29 -10.14 -13.56
C ASP A 119 9.83 -10.52 -14.95
N VAL A 120 9.47 -9.75 -15.99
CA VAL A 120 9.98 -9.95 -17.36
C VAL A 120 11.50 -9.81 -17.41
N MET A 121 12.05 -8.82 -16.72
CA MET A 121 13.50 -8.57 -16.71
C MET A 121 14.26 -9.68 -15.97
N LEU A 122 13.72 -10.17 -14.86
CA LEU A 122 14.31 -11.28 -14.08
C LEU A 122 14.31 -12.58 -14.89
N ILE A 123 13.20 -12.90 -15.56
CA ILE A 123 13.12 -14.08 -16.44
C ILE A 123 14.21 -14.00 -17.53
N ALA A 124 14.34 -12.85 -18.19
CA ALA A 124 15.35 -12.64 -19.21
C ALA A 124 16.79 -12.72 -18.68
N ALA A 125 17.03 -12.24 -17.46
CA ALA A 125 18.34 -12.30 -16.82
C ALA A 125 18.72 -13.73 -16.41
N LEU A 126 17.78 -14.49 -15.85
CA LEU A 126 17.99 -15.87 -15.39
C LEU A 126 18.09 -16.88 -16.53
N ALA A 127 17.54 -16.56 -17.71
CA ALA A 127 17.66 -17.39 -18.91
C ALA A 127 19.06 -17.33 -19.57
N LYS A 128 19.90 -16.35 -19.19
CA LYS A 128 21.27 -16.26 -19.70
C LYS A 128 22.14 -17.32 -19.01
N PRO A 129 22.91 -18.14 -19.75
CA PRO A 129 23.82 -19.10 -19.14
C PRO A 129 24.81 -18.34 -18.26
N VAL A 130 25.01 -18.84 -17.04
CA VAL A 130 26.09 -18.38 -16.16
C VAL A 130 27.40 -18.71 -16.88
N ALA A 131 28.14 -17.67 -17.27
CA ALA A 131 29.44 -17.78 -17.91
C ALA A 131 30.50 -18.28 -16.92
#